data_AF-X6CL91-F1
#
_entry.id   AF-X6CL91-F1
#
_cell.length_a   1.000
_cell.length_b   1.000
_cell.length_c   1.000
_cell.angle_alpha   90.00
_cell.angle_beta   90.00
_cell.angle_gamma   90.00
#
_symmetry.space_group_name_H-M   'P 1'
#
loop_
_entity.id
_entity.type
_entity.pdbx_description
1 polymer ?
#
loop_
_entity_poly.entity_id
_entity_poly.type
_entity_poly.pdbx_seq_one_letter_code
_entity_poly.pdbx_strand_id
1 'polypeptide(L)'
;MKRPTHAVKLTPVPTPWSVARLAACYAQLGRTAKAQAAMAEVLRLQPNFSTVEYTRKSVFLEHADDRKLLREGLTKAGLPA
;
A
#
# COMPACT_ATOMS: atom_id res chain seq x y z
N MET A 1 -10.70 -21.24 -30.81
CA MET A 1 -10.84 -20.78 -29.40
C MET A 1 -11.27 -19.31 -29.41
N LYS A 2 -12.50 -19.00 -29.00
CA LYS A 2 -13.08 -17.64 -29.09
C LYS A 2 -12.43 -16.73 -28.03
N ARG A 3 -11.89 -15.57 -28.45
CA ARG A 3 -11.47 -14.51 -27.54
C ARG A 3 -12.72 -13.93 -26.86
N PRO A 4 -12.76 -13.77 -25.52
CA PRO A 4 -13.90 -13.13 -24.88
C PRO A 4 -13.93 -11.65 -25.27
N THR A 5 -15.02 -11.21 -25.89
CA THR A 5 -15.29 -9.84 -26.37
C THR A 5 -15.79 -8.90 -25.28
N HIS A 6 -15.65 -9.26 -24.01
CA HIS A 6 -16.05 -8.42 -22.91
C HIS A 6 -14.82 -7.68 -22.40
N ALA A 7 -14.70 -6.40 -22.75
CA ALA A 7 -13.82 -5.48 -22.05
C ALA A 7 -14.35 -5.32 -20.62
N VAL A 8 -13.95 -6.23 -19.72
CA VAL A 8 -14.08 -6.05 -18.29
C VAL A 8 -13.28 -4.79 -17.96
N LYS A 9 -13.97 -3.71 -17.60
CA LYS A 9 -13.33 -2.59 -16.93
C LYS A 9 -12.72 -3.16 -15.66
N LEU A 10 -11.41 -3.40 -15.66
CA LEU A 10 -10.65 -3.73 -14.47
C LEU A 10 -10.61 -2.47 -13.62
N THR A 11 -11.69 -2.17 -12.90
CA THR A 11 -11.60 -1.30 -11.73
C THR A 11 -10.84 -2.11 -10.70
N PRO A 12 -9.55 -1.81 -10.44
CA PRO A 12 -8.81 -2.57 -9.46
C PRO A 12 -9.49 -2.33 -8.13
N VAL A 13 -10.00 -3.40 -7.51
CA VAL A 13 -10.48 -3.29 -6.14
C VAL A 13 -9.27 -2.92 -5.29
N PRO A 14 -9.29 -1.81 -4.54
CA PRO A 14 -8.15 -1.41 -3.72
C PRO A 14 -7.88 -2.49 -2.69
N THR A 15 -6.64 -2.97 -2.65
CA THR A 15 -6.18 -3.94 -1.65
C THR A 15 -5.45 -3.18 -0.54
N PRO A 16 -5.42 -3.69 0.70
CA PRO A 16 -4.66 -3.05 1.78
C PRO A 16 -3.22 -2.75 1.37
N TRP A 17 -2.58 -3.64 0.62
CA TRP A 17 -1.20 -3.49 0.16
C TRP A 17 -1.01 -2.38 -0.88
N SER A 18 -1.92 -2.23 -1.84
CA SER A 18 -1.82 -1.17 -2.85
C SER A 18 -2.07 0.21 -2.23
N VAL A 19 -3.04 0.30 -1.31
CA VAL A 19 -3.33 1.54 -0.58
C VAL A 19 -2.20 1.88 0.40
N ALA A 20 -1.58 0.90 1.05
CA ALA A 20 -0.41 1.12 1.90
C ALA A 20 0.77 1.73 1.12
N ARG A 21 1.03 1.25 -0.11
CA ARG A 21 2.04 1.88 -0.99
C ARG A 21 1.69 3.32 -1.32
N LEU A 22 0.42 3.63 -1.61
CA LEU A 22 -0.01 5.02 -1.82
C LEU A 22 0.20 5.88 -0.57
N ALA A 23 -0.13 5.37 0.61
CA ALA A 23 0.10 6.09 1.86
C ALA A 23 1.60 6.42 2.05
N ALA A 24 2.47 5.44 1.82
CA ALA A 24 3.93 5.62 1.89
C ALA A 24 4.43 6.67 0.89
N CYS A 25 4.00 6.58 -0.37
CA CYS A 25 4.37 7.55 -1.40
C CYS A 25 3.87 8.97 -1.06
N TYR A 26 2.61 9.10 -0.63
CA TYR A 26 2.08 10.41 -0.24
C TYR A 26 2.81 11.02 0.94
N ALA A 27 3.18 10.21 1.94
CA ALA A 27 3.94 10.67 3.08
C ALA A 27 5.35 11.13 2.70
N GLN A 28 6.05 10.41 1.82
CA GLN A 28 7.36 10.82 1.31
C GLN A 28 7.29 12.12 0.49
N LEU A 29 6.21 12.33 -0.26
CA LEU A 29 5.96 13.54 -1.04
C LEU A 29 5.43 14.73 -0.19
N GLY A 30 5.32 14.58 1.13
CA GLY A 30 4.78 15.63 2.02
C GLY A 30 3.28 15.89 1.84
N ARG A 31 2.55 15.00 1.17
CA ARG A 31 1.10 15.11 0.93
C ARG A 31 0.31 14.54 2.10
N THR A 32 0.44 15.16 3.27
CA THR A 32 -0.05 14.64 4.57
C THR A 32 -1.53 14.25 4.54
N ALA A 33 -2.41 15.09 4.02
CA ALA A 33 -3.86 14.78 3.97
C ALA A 33 -4.17 13.52 3.16
N LYS A 34 -3.47 13.32 2.03
CA LYS A 34 -3.65 12.14 1.17
C LYS A 34 -3.04 10.89 1.82
N ALA A 35 -1.92 11.04 2.52
CA ALA A 35 -1.31 9.95 3.28
C ALA A 35 -2.25 9.45 4.39
N GLN A 36 -2.84 10.38 5.17
CA GLN A 36 -3.81 10.06 6.22
C GLN A 36 -5.08 9.40 5.67
N ALA A 37 -5.62 9.91 4.57
CA ALA A 37 -6.79 9.31 3.91
C ALA A 37 -6.50 7.88 3.41
N ALA A 38 -5.35 7.67 2.77
CA ALA A 38 -4.92 6.33 2.37
C ALA A 38 -4.72 5.42 3.59
N MET A 39 -4.20 5.96 4.70
CA MET A 39 -4.01 5.18 5.92
C MET A 39 -5.31 4.71 6.56
N ALA A 40 -6.29 5.61 6.64
CA ALA A 40 -7.63 5.26 7.11
C ALA A 40 -8.23 4.13 6.26
N GLU A 41 -8.01 4.15 4.94
CA GLU A 41 -8.46 3.10 4.04
C GLU A 41 -7.71 1.77 4.24
N VAL A 42 -6.40 1.79 4.51
CA VAL A 42 -5.64 0.58 4.88
C VAL A 42 -6.26 -0.07 6.11
N LEU A 43 -6.50 0.70 7.18
CA LEU A 43 -7.07 0.20 8.42
C LEU A 43 -8.54 -0.22 8.27
N ARG A 44 -9.30 0.41 7.38
CA ARG A 44 -10.65 -0.02 7.03
C ARG A 44 -10.66 -1.39 6.34
N LEU A 45 -9.72 -1.61 5.42
CA LEU A 45 -9.60 -2.87 4.67
C LEU A 45 -8.95 -3.99 5.51
N GLN A 46 -8.01 -3.64 6.38
CA GLN A 46 -7.30 -4.56 7.25
C GLN A 46 -7.03 -3.88 8.62
N PRO A 47 -7.93 -4.06 9.60
CA PRO A 47 -7.80 -3.42 10.92
C PRO A 47 -6.52 -3.78 11.67
N ASN A 48 -6.02 -5.01 11.47
CA ASN A 48 -4.80 -5.51 12.09
C ASN A 48 -3.57 -5.37 11.18
N PHE A 49 -3.53 -4.35 10.32
CA PHE A 49 -2.43 -4.14 9.39
C PHE A 49 -1.11 -3.95 10.16
N SER A 50 -0.07 -4.70 9.76
CA SER A 50 1.26 -4.65 10.36
C SER A 50 2.31 -4.29 9.32
N THR A 51 2.99 -3.16 9.53
CA THR A 51 4.11 -2.71 8.69
C THR A 51 5.23 -3.74 8.65
N VAL A 52 5.55 -4.33 9.81
CA VAL A 52 6.57 -5.39 9.94
C VAL A 52 6.19 -6.61 9.11
N GLU A 53 4.97 -7.10 9.27
CA GLU A 53 4.52 -8.29 8.55
C GLU A 53 4.47 -8.04 7.04
N TYR A 54 3.96 -6.88 6.63
CA TYR A 54 3.90 -6.48 5.24
C TYR A 54 5.30 -6.43 4.62
N THR A 55 6.25 -5.80 5.31
CA THR A 55 7.64 -5.66 4.84
C THR A 55 8.37 -7.01 4.81
N ARG A 56 8.10 -7.91 5.77
CA ARG A 56 8.78 -9.22 5.89
C ARG A 56 8.18 -10.32 5.03
N LYS A 57 6.89 -10.28 4.72
CA LYS A 57 6.20 -11.38 4.01
C LYS A 57 5.79 -10.98 2.60
N SER A 58 5.10 -9.85 2.44
CA SER A 58 4.48 -9.50 1.15
C SER A 58 5.46 -8.90 0.14
N VAL A 59 6.47 -8.17 0.62
CA VAL A 59 7.48 -7.52 -0.24
C VAL A 59 8.89 -8.08 -0.05
N PHE A 60 9.01 -9.26 0.56
CA PHE A 60 10.30 -9.89 0.85
C PHE A 60 11.22 -10.05 -0.37
N LEU A 61 10.64 -10.25 -1.57
CA LEU A 61 11.38 -10.43 -2.81
C LEU A 61 11.84 -9.12 -3.48
N GLU A 62 11.40 -7.95 -2.99
CA GLU A 62 11.84 -6.65 -3.50
C GLU A 62 13.30 -6.36 -3.12
N HIS A 63 13.90 -5.28 -3.63
CA HIS A 63 15.22 -4.87 -3.16
C HIS A 63 15.16 -4.38 -1.71
N ALA A 64 16.26 -4.56 -0.98
CA ALA A 64 16.33 -4.18 0.43
C ALA A 64 16.09 -2.67 0.63
N ASP A 65 16.60 -1.84 -0.29
CA ASP A 65 16.42 -0.39 -0.26
C ASP A 65 14.96 0.01 -0.52
N ASP A 66 14.27 -0.65 -1.45
CA ASP A 66 12.85 -0.42 -1.72
C ASP A 66 11.99 -0.76 -0.51
N ARG A 67 12.25 -1.91 0.14
CA ARG A 67 11.57 -2.28 1.39
C ARG A 67 11.82 -1.27 2.50
N LYS A 68 13.05 -0.78 2.63
CA LYS A 68 13.41 0.24 3.61
C LYS A 68 12.65 1.54 3.35
N LEU A 69 12.64 1.99 2.10
CA LEU A 69 11.94 3.20 1.67
C LEU A 69 10.42 3.10 1.90
N LEU A 70 9.84 1.93 1.60
CA LEU A 70 8.44 1.64 1.86
C LEU A 70 8.12 1.74 3.36
N ARG A 71 8.91 1.06 4.21
CA ARG A 71 8.75 1.10 5.67
C ARG A 71 8.84 2.52 6.21
N GLU A 72 9.83 3.30 5.78
CA GLU A 72 10.00 4.70 6.19
C GLU A 72 8.80 5.57 5.77
N GLY A 73 8.28 5.36 4.56
CA GLY A 73 7.07 6.04 4.09
C GLY A 73 5.83 5.69 4.93
N LEU A 74 5.66 4.41 5.30
CA LEU A 74 4.55 3.96 6.15
C LEU A 74 4.65 4.54 7.57
N THR A 75 5.85 4.59 8.14
CA THR A 75 6.10 5.26 9.42
C THR A 75 5.76 6.76 9.34
N LYS A 76 6.20 7.45 8.29
CA LYS A 76 5.85 8.87 8.05
C LYS A 76 4.35 9.09 7.86
N ALA A 77 3.64 8.11 7.30
CA ALA A 77 2.19 8.15 7.14
C ALA A 77 1.42 7.90 8.46
N GLY A 78 2.12 7.50 9.53
CA GLY A 78 1.55 7.33 10.88
C GLY A 78 1.32 5.88 11.30
N LEU A 79 1.80 4.88 10.55
CA LEU A 79 1.76 3.49 11.03
C LEU A 79 2.91 3.20 11.98
N PRO A 80 2.68 2.36 13.00
CA PRO A 80 3.77 1.78 13.78
C PRO A 80 4.68 0.97 12.85
N ALA A 81 5.99 1.14 13.04
CA ALA A 81 7.06 0.53 12.25
C ALA A 81 7.23 -0.96 12.54
#